data_AF-A0A0D6KJQ8-F1
#
_entry.id   AF-A0A0D6KJQ8-F1
#
_cell.length_a   1.000
_cell.length_b   1.000
_cell.length_c   1.000
_cell.angle_alpha   90.00
_cell.angle_beta   90.00
_cell.angle_gamma   90.00
#
_symmetry.space_group_name_H-M   'P 1'
#
loop_
_entity.id
_entity.type
_entity.pdbx_description
1 polymer ?
#
loop_
_entity_poly.entity_id
_entity_poly.type
_entity_poly.pdbx_seq_one_letter_code
_entity_poly.pdbx_strand_id
1 'polypeptide(L)'
;MNLLALEQLWAKTSGSPQICIAVLDGLIDLKHPCFLGADLTVLPTLVSGEANPDGEMSLHGTHVASIIFGQLGSPVRGIAPQCKGLIVPVFADEGRQLSQLDLARAIEQAVNAGAHIINISGGQLTDEGEAEGWLQRSVQLCQEKNVLIVAAAGNDGCACLHVPAALPAVLAVGAMDDQGKPINFSNWGESYQNQGILAPGENILGAKPGGGTTRLSGTSFATPITTGVAALLLSLQIQRGETPNPQKVRDAILKSALPCTPADTTDASRCLVGKLNIPGSLNYLFGGTVSDPIEAVAPSGCGCTGIKLTEVEASDLSPVNGLTANSIAASIPQSITPSISPMTSSVSNFVTASQAPSELADSQFVYALGTLGYDFGSEARRDSFKQLMPANSIGDIAVPANPYDSRQMVDYLAASPSESRSLIWTLNIELTPIYAIEPQGAFARDTYAVLQELLAGQIQAETSEEFVERVSIPGVLTGKTVKLFSGQIVPLIAPQNPRGMYGWKINTLVSAAIETVQTTVGDAQEESIRRTLSNFLNRIYYDLRNLGTTSQDRALNL
;
A
#
# COMPACT_ATOMS: atom_id res chain seq x y z
N MET A 1 27.94 1.24 -14.16
CA MET A 1 26.84 1.71 -15.07
C MET A 1 27.43 1.97 -16.44
N ASN A 2 26.78 1.56 -17.53
CA ASN A 2 27.17 2.07 -18.85
C ASN A 2 26.70 3.53 -18.97
N LEU A 3 27.52 4.49 -18.49
CA LEU A 3 27.25 5.93 -18.53
C LEU A 3 26.79 6.39 -19.92
N LEU A 4 27.31 5.78 -20.98
CA LEU A 4 26.94 6.06 -22.36
C LEU A 4 25.43 5.86 -22.62
N ALA A 5 24.82 4.81 -22.06
CA ALA A 5 23.40 4.55 -22.26
C ALA A 5 22.51 5.57 -21.53
N LEU A 6 22.95 6.03 -20.35
CA LEU A 6 22.27 7.09 -19.62
C LEU A 6 22.43 8.45 -20.31
N GLU A 7 23.60 8.73 -20.88
CA GLU A 7 23.83 9.93 -21.71
C GLU A 7 22.95 9.94 -22.96
N GLN A 8 22.80 8.81 -23.64
CA GLN A 8 21.87 8.67 -24.77
C GLN A 8 20.42 8.92 -24.36
N LEU A 9 20.03 8.50 -23.14
CA LEU A 9 18.70 8.77 -22.61
C LEU A 9 18.51 10.26 -22.27
N TRP A 10 19.49 10.88 -21.62
CA TRP A 10 19.50 12.32 -21.35
C TRP A 10 19.49 13.19 -22.61
N ALA A 11 20.08 12.72 -23.71
CA ALA A 11 20.00 13.40 -25.00
C ALA A 11 18.56 13.45 -25.56
N LYS A 12 17.67 12.56 -25.10
CA LYS A 12 16.25 12.54 -25.49
C LYS A 12 15.38 13.31 -24.51
N THR A 13 15.60 13.16 -23.20
CA THR A 13 14.85 13.86 -22.14
C THR A 13 15.64 13.93 -20.83
N SER A 14 15.47 15.03 -20.09
CA SER A 14 15.94 15.21 -18.71
C SER A 14 14.83 15.08 -17.66
N GLY A 15 13.66 14.59 -18.07
CA GLY A 15 12.45 14.49 -17.26
C GLY A 15 11.32 15.36 -17.82
N SER A 16 10.13 15.19 -17.27
CA SER A 16 8.94 15.97 -17.59
C SER A 16 8.26 16.42 -16.30
N PRO A 17 7.84 17.69 -16.18
CA PRO A 17 7.14 18.17 -14.99
C PRO A 17 5.77 17.50 -14.79
N GLN A 18 5.26 16.78 -15.81
CA GLN A 18 4.06 15.97 -15.71
C GLN A 18 4.29 14.62 -15.00
N ILE A 19 5.55 14.17 -14.90
CA ILE A 19 5.91 12.96 -14.17
C ILE A 19 6.28 13.34 -12.74
N CYS A 20 5.56 12.76 -11.79
CA CYS A 20 5.72 13.02 -10.36
C CYS A 20 6.36 11.81 -9.68
N ILE A 21 7.43 12.04 -8.92
CA ILE A 21 8.18 11.02 -8.19
C ILE A 21 8.08 11.34 -6.70
N ALA A 22 7.56 10.42 -5.89
CA ALA A 22 7.62 10.53 -4.44
C ALA A 22 8.86 9.85 -3.88
N VAL A 23 9.56 10.49 -2.96
CA VAL A 23 10.69 9.94 -2.21
C VAL A 23 10.23 9.79 -0.76
N LEU A 24 10.07 8.54 -0.33
CA LEU A 24 9.73 8.17 1.03
C LEU A 24 11.02 7.81 1.76
N ASP A 25 11.57 8.80 2.46
CA ASP A 25 12.89 8.69 3.11
C ASP A 25 12.94 9.58 4.36
N GLY A 26 14.13 9.91 4.89
CA GLY A 26 14.29 10.90 5.94
C GLY A 26 14.11 12.34 5.43
N LEU A 27 14.31 13.31 6.33
CA LEU A 27 14.26 14.72 5.98
C LEU A 27 15.29 15.09 4.92
N ILE A 28 14.97 16.05 4.06
CA ILE A 28 15.84 16.45 2.95
C ILE A 28 16.26 17.90 3.12
N ASP A 29 17.58 18.15 3.00
CA ASP A 29 18.11 19.51 2.96
C ASP A 29 17.81 20.16 1.60
N LEU A 30 16.61 20.74 1.48
CA LEU A 30 16.18 21.47 0.29
C LEU A 30 16.99 22.74 0.01
N LYS A 31 17.80 23.22 0.97
CA LYS A 31 18.69 24.36 0.78
C LYS A 31 20.00 23.96 0.10
N HIS A 32 20.25 22.66 -0.05
CA HIS A 32 21.45 22.17 -0.72
C HIS A 32 21.52 22.70 -2.17
N PRO A 33 22.69 23.20 -2.64
CA PRO A 33 22.82 23.82 -3.97
C PRO A 33 22.39 22.94 -5.15
N CYS A 34 22.40 21.61 -4.98
CA CYS A 34 21.96 20.69 -6.03
C CYS A 34 20.45 20.72 -6.33
N PHE A 35 19.63 21.24 -5.42
CA PHE A 35 18.18 21.32 -5.61
C PHE A 35 17.72 22.69 -6.12
N LEU A 36 18.65 23.63 -6.35
CA LEU A 36 18.31 24.96 -6.88
C LEU A 36 17.73 24.84 -8.30
N GLY A 37 16.41 25.02 -8.42
CA GLY A 37 15.67 24.86 -9.67
C GLY A 37 14.87 23.55 -9.78
N ALA A 38 14.99 22.64 -8.81
CA ALA A 38 14.16 21.44 -8.73
C ALA A 38 12.75 21.79 -8.23
N ASP A 39 11.72 21.16 -8.82
CA ASP A 39 10.32 21.29 -8.37
C ASP A 39 10.04 20.24 -7.28
N LEU A 40 10.40 20.56 -6.04
CA LEU A 40 10.24 19.68 -4.88
C LEU A 40 9.21 20.24 -3.91
N THR A 41 8.20 19.44 -3.59
CA THR A 41 7.19 19.75 -2.58
C THR A 41 7.30 18.78 -1.41
N VAL A 42 7.36 19.29 -0.18
CA VAL A 42 7.34 18.46 1.03
C VAL A 42 5.90 18.24 1.45
N LEU A 43 5.52 16.98 1.66
CA LEU A 43 4.24 16.62 2.26
C LEU A 43 4.37 16.52 3.78
N PRO A 44 3.30 16.80 4.55
CA PRO A 44 3.33 16.64 6.00
C PRO A 44 3.71 15.20 6.37
N THR A 45 4.69 15.05 7.27
CA THR A 45 5.01 13.72 7.81
C THR A 45 3.87 13.21 8.68
N LEU A 46 3.63 11.90 8.61
CA LEU A 46 2.64 11.19 9.43
C LEU A 46 3.32 10.32 10.50
N VAL A 47 4.65 10.35 10.56
CA VAL A 47 5.46 9.64 11.54
C VAL A 47 5.35 10.37 12.89
N SER A 48 5.16 9.60 13.97
CA SER A 48 5.23 10.14 15.33
C SER A 48 6.69 10.31 15.75
N GLY A 49 7.11 11.53 16.07
CA GLY A 49 8.45 11.84 16.56
C GLY A 49 9.03 13.09 15.88
N GLU A 50 10.12 13.60 16.42
CA GLU A 50 10.92 14.62 15.75
C GLU A 50 11.97 13.94 14.85
N ALA A 51 12.24 14.57 13.72
CA ALA A 51 13.32 14.19 12.83
C ALA A 51 14.36 15.30 12.82
N ASN A 52 15.62 14.92 12.98
CA ASN A 52 16.79 15.76 13.11
C ASN A 52 17.28 16.09 11.70
N PRO A 53 17.27 17.37 11.30
CA PRO A 53 17.80 17.81 10.01
C PRO A 53 19.29 17.49 9.81
N ASP A 54 20.04 17.25 10.90
CA ASP A 54 21.45 16.86 10.88
C ASP A 54 21.67 15.36 11.17
N GLY A 55 20.59 14.58 11.26
CA GLY A 55 20.61 13.15 11.58
C GLY A 55 21.03 12.25 10.40
N GLU A 56 21.32 10.99 10.70
CA GLU A 56 21.73 10.00 9.67
C GLU A 56 20.67 9.82 8.59
N MET A 57 19.39 9.79 8.96
CA MET A 57 18.31 9.65 7.99
C MET A 57 18.12 10.91 7.16
N SER A 58 18.51 12.08 7.66
CA SER A 58 18.51 13.28 6.82
C SER A 58 19.65 13.29 5.80
N LEU A 59 20.85 12.80 6.17
CA LEU A 59 21.91 12.51 5.22
C LEU A 59 21.45 11.52 4.16
N HIS A 60 20.81 10.43 4.58
CA HIS A 60 20.30 9.40 3.69
C HIS A 60 19.27 9.96 2.69
N GLY A 61 18.22 10.64 3.18
CA GLY A 61 17.18 11.22 2.32
C GLY A 61 17.71 12.29 1.37
N THR A 62 18.62 13.16 1.85
CA THR A 62 19.28 14.18 1.01
C THR A 62 20.11 13.55 -0.10
N HIS A 63 20.86 12.48 0.20
CA HIS A 63 21.66 11.75 -0.77
C HIS A 63 20.76 11.08 -1.82
N VAL A 64 19.75 10.32 -1.38
CA VAL A 64 18.77 9.62 -2.24
C VAL A 64 18.05 10.57 -3.19
N ALA A 65 17.49 11.68 -2.68
CA ALA A 65 16.81 12.63 -3.56
C ALA A 65 17.75 13.34 -4.53
N SER A 66 19.00 13.60 -4.15
CA SER A 66 19.97 14.23 -5.05
C SER A 66 20.32 13.35 -6.25
N ILE A 67 20.30 12.02 -6.09
CA ILE A 67 20.49 11.07 -7.20
C ILE A 67 19.35 11.19 -8.22
N ILE A 68 18.13 11.53 -7.78
CA ILE A 68 16.99 11.70 -8.68
C ILE A 68 16.95 13.12 -9.25
N PHE A 69 16.96 14.13 -8.39
CA PHE A 69 16.58 15.51 -8.74
C PHE A 69 17.74 16.51 -8.82
N GLY A 70 18.98 16.08 -8.59
CA GLY A 70 20.15 16.95 -8.64
C GLY A 70 20.26 17.69 -9.98
N GLN A 71 20.27 19.02 -9.94
CA GLN A 71 20.16 19.84 -11.14
C GLN A 71 21.43 19.80 -11.99
N LEU A 72 21.27 20.00 -13.30
CA LEU A 72 22.37 20.07 -14.24
C LEU A 72 23.28 21.26 -13.91
N GLY A 73 24.59 21.04 -13.87
CA GLY A 73 25.58 22.07 -13.50
C GLY A 73 25.73 22.29 -11.99
N SER A 74 25.00 21.54 -11.17
CA SER A 74 25.17 21.54 -9.73
C SER A 74 26.22 20.49 -9.26
N PRO A 75 26.60 20.45 -7.97
CA PRO A 75 27.55 19.46 -7.46
C PRO A 75 27.13 17.99 -7.63
N VAL A 76 25.83 17.72 -7.84
CA VAL A 76 25.28 16.38 -8.08
C VAL A 76 24.36 16.43 -9.28
N ARG A 77 24.68 15.66 -10.33
CA ARG A 77 23.81 15.50 -11.50
C ARG A 77 22.87 14.32 -11.26
N GLY A 78 21.60 14.64 -11.00
CA GLY A 78 20.54 13.66 -10.85
C GLY A 78 20.12 13.03 -12.17
N ILE A 79 19.42 11.90 -12.08
CA ILE A 79 18.92 11.15 -13.22
C ILE A 79 17.73 11.85 -13.88
N ALA A 80 16.77 12.38 -13.12
CA ALA A 80 15.53 12.98 -13.63
C ALA A 80 15.30 14.40 -13.05
N PRO A 81 16.20 15.36 -13.32
CA PRO A 81 16.16 16.69 -12.69
C PRO A 81 14.94 17.54 -13.06
N GLN A 82 14.24 17.25 -14.17
CA GLN A 82 13.07 18.02 -14.61
C GLN A 82 11.72 17.38 -14.24
N CYS A 83 11.74 16.26 -13.51
CA CYS A 83 10.51 15.68 -12.97
C CYS A 83 10.08 16.40 -11.68
N LYS A 84 8.77 16.37 -11.40
CA LYS A 84 8.23 16.86 -10.13
C LYS A 84 8.57 15.89 -9.01
N GLY A 85 8.97 16.40 -7.86
CA GLY A 85 9.30 15.62 -6.67
C GLY A 85 8.35 15.87 -5.49
N LEU A 86 7.93 14.79 -4.84
CA LEU A 86 7.25 14.82 -3.55
C LEU A 86 8.17 14.23 -2.49
N ILE A 87 8.43 14.97 -1.43
CA ILE A 87 9.25 14.50 -0.30
C ILE A 87 8.31 14.11 0.82
N VAL A 88 8.34 12.84 1.24
CA VAL A 88 7.47 12.30 2.30
C VAL A 88 8.35 11.68 3.38
N PRO A 89 8.58 12.37 4.51
CA PRO A 89 9.42 11.84 5.57
C PRO A 89 8.77 10.63 6.26
N VAL A 90 9.46 9.49 6.29
CA VAL A 90 8.98 8.20 6.86
C VAL A 90 9.85 7.66 8.01
N PHE A 91 10.88 8.40 8.43
CA PHE A 91 11.76 8.03 9.55
C PHE A 91 11.73 9.10 10.64
N ALA A 92 11.68 8.65 11.90
CA ALA A 92 11.95 9.46 13.08
C ALA A 92 13.43 9.31 13.51
N ASP A 93 13.89 10.12 14.47
CA ASP A 93 15.28 10.10 14.93
C ASP A 93 15.72 8.83 15.66
N GLU A 94 14.80 8.10 16.29
CA GLU A 94 15.10 6.90 17.06
C GLU A 94 15.19 5.65 16.15
N GLY A 95 16.16 5.66 15.24
CA GLY A 95 16.60 4.48 14.49
C GLY A 95 16.32 4.48 12.98
N ARG A 96 16.94 3.54 12.26
CA ARG A 96 16.71 3.29 10.82
C ARG A 96 15.51 2.38 10.55
N GLN A 97 14.72 2.08 11.58
CA GLN A 97 13.66 1.10 11.49
C GLN A 97 12.44 1.73 10.83
N LEU A 98 12.05 1.17 9.69
CA LEU A 98 10.91 1.64 8.92
C LEU A 98 9.65 0.92 9.41
N SER A 99 8.77 1.66 10.09
CA SER A 99 7.43 1.20 10.48
C SER A 99 6.59 0.93 9.23
N GLN A 100 6.03 -0.28 9.08
CA GLN A 100 5.20 -0.57 7.89
C GLN A 100 3.91 0.25 7.89
N LEU A 101 3.39 0.64 9.06
CA LEU A 101 2.21 1.49 9.17
C LEU A 101 2.48 2.90 8.66
N ASP A 102 3.59 3.50 9.06
CA ASP A 102 3.96 4.83 8.60
C ASP A 102 4.32 4.82 7.11
N LEU A 103 4.96 3.75 6.65
CA LEU A 103 5.22 3.53 5.24
C LEU A 103 3.93 3.41 4.43
N ALA A 104 2.94 2.64 4.90
CA ALA A 104 1.65 2.48 4.25
C ALA A 104 0.91 3.82 4.10
N ARG A 105 0.85 4.60 5.18
CA ARG A 105 0.28 5.96 5.18
C ARG A 105 0.99 6.89 4.20
N ALA A 106 2.32 6.85 4.18
CA ALA A 106 3.11 7.67 3.28
C ALA A 106 2.94 7.27 1.81
N ILE A 107 2.79 5.97 1.51
CA ILE A 107 2.46 5.48 0.17
C ILE A 107 1.10 6.04 -0.27
N GLU A 108 0.07 5.93 0.57
CA GLU A 108 -1.26 6.48 0.27
C GLU A 108 -1.24 7.99 0.06
N GLN A 109 -0.49 8.71 0.89
CA GLN A 109 -0.30 10.15 0.76
C GLN A 109 0.36 10.51 -0.59
N ALA A 110 1.39 9.77 -1.00
CA ALA A 110 2.07 9.96 -2.28
C ALA A 110 1.14 9.68 -3.47
N VAL A 111 0.36 8.59 -3.42
CA VAL A 111 -0.64 8.26 -4.45
C VAL A 111 -1.67 9.37 -4.57
N ASN A 112 -2.24 9.82 -3.46
CA ASN A 112 -3.25 10.88 -3.43
C ASN A 112 -2.70 12.23 -3.91
N ALA A 113 -1.40 12.48 -3.73
CA ALA A 113 -0.70 13.66 -4.25
C ALA A 113 -0.30 13.54 -5.73
N GLY A 114 -0.62 12.42 -6.40
CA GLY A 114 -0.43 12.22 -7.84
C GLY A 114 0.94 11.67 -8.23
N ALA A 115 1.62 10.93 -7.33
CA ALA A 115 2.86 10.24 -7.67
C ALA A 115 2.64 9.18 -8.76
N HIS A 116 3.53 9.15 -9.75
CA HIS A 116 3.59 8.09 -10.76
C HIS A 116 4.58 6.99 -10.35
N ILE A 117 5.64 7.39 -9.62
CA ILE A 117 6.66 6.50 -9.08
C ILE A 117 6.88 6.85 -7.61
N ILE A 118 7.02 5.83 -6.76
CA ILE A 118 7.34 5.95 -5.34
C ILE A 118 8.68 5.25 -5.10
N ASN A 119 9.69 6.02 -4.68
CA ASN A 119 11.00 5.52 -4.30
C ASN A 119 11.05 5.26 -2.80
N ILE A 120 11.36 4.03 -2.41
CA ILE A 120 11.52 3.62 -1.02
C ILE A 120 12.93 3.04 -0.86
N SER A 121 13.86 3.88 -0.44
CA SER A 121 15.27 3.49 -0.22
C SER A 121 15.50 2.89 1.18
N GLY A 122 14.54 2.07 1.63
CA GLY A 122 14.55 1.41 2.92
C GLY A 122 13.60 0.21 2.92
N GLY A 123 13.49 -0.44 4.08
CA GLY A 123 12.60 -1.59 4.26
C GLY A 123 12.75 -2.18 5.65
N GLN A 124 11.88 -3.13 5.97
CA GLN A 124 11.95 -3.93 7.18
C GLN A 124 12.26 -5.38 6.82
N LEU A 125 13.25 -5.97 7.48
CA LEU A 125 13.58 -7.39 7.36
C LEU A 125 12.43 -8.25 7.90
N THR A 126 12.09 -9.29 7.18
CA THR A 126 10.98 -10.23 7.45
C THR A 126 11.44 -11.65 7.17
N ASP A 127 10.78 -12.64 7.77
CA ASP A 127 11.24 -14.04 7.68
C ASP A 127 10.96 -14.63 6.29
N GLU A 128 9.78 -14.35 5.73
CA GLU A 128 9.30 -14.91 4.46
C GLU A 128 8.87 -13.83 3.45
N GLY A 129 9.10 -12.54 3.73
CA GLY A 129 8.63 -11.43 2.89
C GLY A 129 7.20 -11.01 3.15
N GLU A 130 6.63 -11.44 4.29
CA GLU A 130 5.30 -11.10 4.76
C GLU A 130 5.22 -9.63 5.20
N ALA A 131 4.14 -8.96 4.81
CA ALA A 131 3.85 -7.60 5.27
C ALA A 131 2.53 -7.56 6.03
N GLU A 132 2.43 -6.60 6.92
CA GLU A 132 1.20 -6.24 7.61
C GLU A 132 0.13 -5.81 6.60
N GLY A 133 -1.14 -6.08 6.91
CA GLY A 133 -2.24 -5.95 5.94
C GLY A 133 -2.43 -4.53 5.37
N TRP A 134 -2.06 -3.48 6.13
CA TRP A 134 -2.07 -2.10 5.63
C TRP A 134 -1.01 -1.88 4.55
N LEU A 135 0.23 -2.33 4.75
CA LEU A 135 1.28 -2.16 3.75
C LEU A 135 0.94 -2.94 2.48
N GLN A 136 0.40 -4.16 2.60
CA GLN A 136 -0.10 -4.93 1.46
C GLN A 136 -1.19 -4.15 0.69
N ARG A 137 -2.16 -3.56 1.40
CA ARG A 137 -3.25 -2.79 0.81
C ARG A 137 -2.74 -1.51 0.12
N SER A 138 -1.78 -0.80 0.69
CA SER A 138 -1.22 0.40 0.06
C SER A 138 -0.39 0.06 -1.19
N VAL A 139 0.29 -1.09 -1.23
CA VAL A 139 0.92 -1.62 -2.45
C VAL A 139 -0.14 -2.00 -3.50
N GLN A 140 -1.23 -2.65 -3.09
CA GLN A 140 -2.35 -2.96 -3.99
C GLN A 140 -2.99 -1.68 -4.56
N LEU A 141 -3.17 -0.64 -3.74
CA LEU A 141 -3.65 0.67 -4.20
C LEU A 141 -2.76 1.23 -5.31
N CYS A 142 -1.43 1.11 -5.18
CA CYS A 142 -0.51 1.54 -6.23
C CYS A 142 -0.74 0.76 -7.53
N GLN A 143 -0.95 -0.55 -7.45
CA GLN A 143 -1.28 -1.37 -8.62
C GLN A 143 -2.58 -0.91 -9.30
N GLU A 144 -3.64 -0.68 -8.52
CA GLU A 144 -4.95 -0.24 -8.99
C GLU A 144 -4.91 1.17 -9.61
N LYS A 145 -4.05 2.05 -9.08
CA LYS A 145 -3.85 3.42 -9.57
C LYS A 145 -2.75 3.56 -10.61
N ASN A 146 -2.15 2.46 -11.05
CA ASN A 146 -1.04 2.44 -12.01
C ASN A 146 0.18 3.28 -11.54
N VAL A 147 0.51 3.18 -10.25
CA VAL A 147 1.69 3.80 -9.63
C VAL A 147 2.75 2.72 -9.44
N LEU A 148 4.00 3.03 -9.78
CA LEU A 148 5.13 2.12 -9.63
C LEU A 148 5.85 2.36 -8.30
N ILE A 149 5.97 1.33 -7.47
CA ILE A 149 6.86 1.35 -6.30
C ILE A 149 8.21 0.76 -6.70
N VAL A 150 9.30 1.46 -6.38
CA VAL A 150 10.68 1.01 -6.53
C VAL A 150 11.31 0.98 -5.14
N ALA A 151 11.75 -0.20 -4.68
CA ALA A 151 12.20 -0.39 -3.31
C ALA A 151 13.54 -1.14 -3.21
N ALA A 152 14.35 -0.78 -2.22
CA ALA A 152 15.65 -1.42 -1.97
C ALA A 152 15.49 -2.85 -1.45
N ALA A 153 16.31 -3.79 -1.95
CA ALA A 153 16.27 -5.19 -1.53
C ALA A 153 16.83 -5.45 -0.11
N GLY A 154 17.60 -4.50 0.45
CA GLY A 154 18.29 -4.65 1.75
C GLY A 154 19.80 -4.86 1.62
N ASN A 155 20.51 -4.80 2.74
CA ASN A 155 21.99 -4.74 2.78
C ASN A 155 22.60 -5.76 3.77
N ASP A 156 21.91 -6.86 4.02
CA ASP A 156 22.25 -7.86 5.03
C ASP A 156 23.22 -8.92 4.51
N GLY A 157 23.39 -9.01 3.19
CA GLY A 157 24.32 -9.93 2.54
C GLY A 157 23.88 -11.38 2.56
N CYS A 158 22.57 -11.62 2.62
CA CYS A 158 21.98 -12.95 2.69
C CYS A 158 20.78 -13.13 1.74
N ALA A 159 20.31 -14.37 1.64
CA ALA A 159 19.06 -14.74 0.99
C ALA A 159 17.85 -14.30 1.85
N CYS A 160 17.70 -13.00 2.05
CA CYS A 160 16.82 -12.37 3.04
C CYS A 160 15.84 -11.40 2.36
N LEU A 161 14.63 -11.27 2.90
CA LEU A 161 13.55 -10.50 2.30
C LEU A 161 13.18 -9.30 3.15
N HIS A 162 13.21 -8.12 2.53
CA HIS A 162 12.70 -6.87 3.06
C HIS A 162 11.37 -6.49 2.42
N VAL A 163 10.42 -6.03 3.25
CA VAL A 163 9.20 -5.36 2.79
C VAL A 163 9.43 -3.84 2.75
N PRO A 164 8.91 -3.13 1.72
CA PRO A 164 7.96 -3.62 0.72
C PRO A 164 8.58 -4.28 -0.52
N ALA A 165 9.92 -4.32 -0.65
CA ALA A 165 10.56 -4.83 -1.87
C ALA A 165 10.16 -6.26 -2.23
N ALA A 166 9.87 -7.11 -1.25
CA ALA A 166 9.46 -8.50 -1.43
C ALA A 166 7.98 -8.64 -1.85
N LEU A 167 7.18 -7.57 -1.74
CA LEU A 167 5.75 -7.62 -2.05
C LEU A 167 5.48 -7.66 -3.55
N PRO A 168 4.43 -8.35 -4.00
CA PRO A 168 4.03 -8.37 -5.41
C PRO A 168 3.83 -6.96 -5.96
N ALA A 169 4.05 -6.78 -7.27
CA ALA A 169 3.96 -5.51 -8.01
C ALA A 169 5.03 -4.45 -7.68
N VAL A 170 5.85 -4.64 -6.64
CA VAL A 170 7.00 -3.78 -6.36
C VAL A 170 8.16 -4.13 -7.31
N LEU A 171 8.91 -3.12 -7.75
CA LEU A 171 10.19 -3.30 -8.44
C LEU A 171 11.32 -3.29 -7.40
N ALA A 172 11.86 -4.47 -7.08
CA ALA A 172 12.97 -4.59 -6.13
C ALA A 172 14.30 -4.19 -6.79
N VAL A 173 15.17 -3.54 -6.04
CA VAL A 173 16.48 -3.08 -6.54
C VAL A 173 17.60 -3.55 -5.62
N GLY A 174 18.44 -4.43 -6.17
CA GLY A 174 19.73 -4.82 -5.61
C GLY A 174 20.86 -3.93 -6.13
N ALA A 175 22.06 -4.10 -5.55
CA ALA A 175 23.22 -3.28 -5.84
C ALA A 175 24.31 -4.06 -6.59
N MET A 176 24.88 -3.43 -7.62
CA MET A 176 26.08 -3.89 -8.31
C MET A 176 27.20 -2.85 -8.28
N ASP A 177 28.44 -3.33 -8.42
CA ASP A 177 29.64 -2.51 -8.57
C ASP A 177 29.74 -1.89 -9.98
N ASP A 178 30.84 -1.18 -10.26
CA ASP A 178 31.07 -0.55 -11.56
C ASP A 178 31.34 -1.55 -12.69
N GLN A 179 31.80 -2.77 -12.37
CA GLN A 179 31.98 -3.91 -13.27
C GLN A 179 30.67 -4.66 -13.55
N GLY A 180 29.59 -4.33 -12.83
CA GLY A 180 28.29 -4.97 -12.96
C GLY A 180 28.18 -6.29 -12.18
N LYS A 181 29.03 -6.51 -11.18
CA LYS A 181 28.94 -7.66 -10.27
C LYS A 181 28.05 -7.32 -9.07
N PRO A 182 27.20 -8.25 -8.59
CA PRO A 182 26.42 -8.02 -7.38
C PRO A 182 27.35 -7.77 -6.18
N ILE A 183 27.07 -6.73 -5.39
CA ILE A 183 27.88 -6.41 -4.21
C ILE A 183 27.57 -7.39 -3.08
N ASN A 184 28.57 -7.71 -2.26
CA ASN A 184 28.48 -8.74 -1.22
C ASN A 184 27.32 -8.54 -0.23
N PHE A 185 27.00 -7.30 0.16
CA PHE A 185 25.91 -7.02 1.10
C PHE A 185 24.52 -6.98 0.45
N SER A 186 24.40 -6.95 -0.89
CA SER A 186 23.09 -6.85 -1.54
C SER A 186 22.30 -8.13 -1.31
N ASN A 187 21.11 -8.03 -0.71
CA ASN A 187 20.22 -9.17 -0.49
C ASN A 187 19.73 -9.78 -1.81
N TRP A 188 19.37 -11.06 -1.75
CA TRP A 188 18.72 -11.80 -2.82
C TRP A 188 17.65 -12.73 -2.22
N GLY A 189 16.84 -13.37 -3.06
CA GLY A 189 15.78 -14.26 -2.59
C GLY A 189 14.81 -14.65 -3.70
N GLU A 190 13.98 -15.66 -3.45
CA GLU A 190 13.03 -16.19 -4.44
C GLU A 190 12.06 -15.10 -4.95
N SER A 191 11.49 -14.29 -4.04
CA SER A 191 10.62 -13.17 -4.41
C SER A 191 11.34 -12.18 -5.33
N TYR A 192 12.60 -11.86 -5.06
CA TYR A 192 13.39 -10.93 -5.87
C TYR A 192 13.80 -11.48 -7.24
N GLN A 193 13.88 -12.80 -7.42
CA GLN A 193 14.20 -13.40 -8.72
C GLN A 193 13.12 -13.16 -9.79
N ASN A 194 11.89 -12.80 -9.39
CA ASN A 194 10.79 -12.53 -10.32
C ASN A 194 10.51 -11.04 -10.53
N GLN A 195 10.97 -10.19 -9.61
CA GLN A 195 10.59 -8.76 -9.59
C GLN A 195 11.73 -7.80 -9.26
N GLY A 196 12.97 -8.30 -9.22
CA GLY A 196 14.14 -7.54 -8.82
C GLY A 196 15.17 -7.37 -9.93
N ILE A 197 15.86 -6.23 -9.94
CA ILE A 197 17.01 -5.98 -10.82
C ILE A 197 18.22 -5.46 -10.03
N LEU A 198 19.42 -5.56 -10.60
CA LEU A 198 20.61 -4.90 -10.10
C LEU A 198 20.79 -3.54 -10.75
N ALA A 199 21.05 -2.52 -9.94
CA ALA A 199 21.48 -1.21 -10.37
C ALA A 199 22.78 -0.81 -9.65
N PRO A 200 23.56 0.15 -10.19
CA PRO A 200 24.80 0.60 -9.56
C PRO A 200 24.54 1.09 -8.13
N GLY A 201 25.23 0.50 -7.16
CA GLY A 201 25.03 0.83 -5.74
C GLY A 201 26.33 0.97 -4.96
N GLU A 202 27.48 0.99 -5.63
CA GLU A 202 28.79 1.22 -5.00
C GLU A 202 29.32 2.63 -5.29
N ASN A 203 29.80 3.32 -4.25
CA ASN A 203 30.48 4.61 -4.36
C ASN A 203 29.66 5.68 -5.12
N ILE A 204 28.34 5.69 -4.92
CA ILE A 204 27.41 6.58 -5.61
C ILE A 204 27.52 7.98 -5.01
N LEU A 205 27.80 8.97 -5.86
CA LEU A 205 27.89 10.37 -5.48
C LEU A 205 26.50 10.94 -5.20
N GLY A 206 26.35 11.65 -4.09
CA GLY A 206 25.13 12.37 -3.73
C GLY A 206 25.41 13.52 -2.78
N ALA A 207 24.37 14.31 -2.51
CA ALA A 207 24.42 15.47 -1.65
C ALA A 207 24.50 15.07 -0.17
N LYS A 208 25.14 15.92 0.62
CA LYS A 208 25.21 15.84 2.08
C LYS A 208 24.60 17.14 2.65
N PRO A 209 23.76 17.07 3.69
CA PRO A 209 23.23 18.26 4.36
C PRO A 209 24.33 19.28 4.68
N GLY A 210 24.04 20.56 4.48
CA GLY A 210 25.00 21.65 4.67
C GLY A 210 25.85 21.99 3.43
N GLY A 211 25.52 21.45 2.25
CA GLY A 211 26.07 21.89 0.96
C GLY A 211 27.22 21.06 0.37
N GLY A 212 27.64 19.98 1.05
CA GLY A 212 28.71 19.10 0.59
C GLY A 212 28.22 17.94 -0.28
N THR A 213 29.15 17.16 -0.81
CA THR A 213 28.83 15.87 -1.45
C THR A 213 29.58 14.74 -0.78
N THR A 214 29.04 13.52 -0.88
CA THR A 214 29.67 12.31 -0.37
C THR A 214 29.34 11.11 -1.25
N ARG A 215 30.17 10.06 -1.16
CA ARG A 215 29.94 8.79 -1.85
C ARG A 215 29.48 7.74 -0.84
N LEU A 216 28.37 7.09 -1.12
CA LEU A 216 27.80 6.04 -0.28
C LEU A 216 27.55 4.78 -1.12
N SER A 217 27.52 3.63 -0.44
CA SER A 217 27.29 2.32 -1.05
C SER A 217 26.12 1.63 -0.34
N GLY A 218 25.24 0.98 -1.11
CA GLY A 218 24.00 0.39 -0.60
C GLY A 218 22.95 0.22 -1.68
N THR A 219 22.03 -0.74 -1.48
CA THR A 219 20.82 -0.88 -2.30
C THR A 219 19.98 0.39 -2.26
N SER A 220 19.99 1.11 -1.14
CA SER A 220 19.36 2.43 -0.98
C SER A 220 19.76 3.47 -2.03
N PHE A 221 20.98 3.39 -2.58
CA PHE A 221 21.49 4.33 -3.60
C PHE A 221 21.36 3.77 -5.03
N ALA A 222 21.14 2.46 -5.16
CA ALA A 222 20.78 1.82 -6.43
C ALA A 222 19.30 2.07 -6.79
N THR A 223 18.41 2.03 -5.80
CA THR A 223 16.97 2.32 -5.94
C THR A 223 16.67 3.66 -6.64
N PRO A 224 17.22 4.83 -6.22
CA PRO A 224 16.94 6.11 -6.85
C PRO A 224 17.46 6.22 -8.28
N ILE A 225 18.51 5.46 -8.63
CA ILE A 225 18.97 5.37 -10.02
C ILE A 225 17.89 4.72 -10.89
N THR A 226 17.37 3.57 -10.46
CA THR A 226 16.28 2.86 -11.15
C THR A 226 15.01 3.72 -11.22
N THR A 227 14.64 4.38 -10.12
CA THR A 227 13.53 5.34 -10.06
C THR A 227 13.68 6.43 -11.11
N GLY A 228 14.86 7.06 -11.19
CA GLY A 228 15.14 8.10 -12.17
C GLY A 228 15.04 7.60 -13.61
N VAL A 229 15.59 6.41 -13.90
CA VAL A 229 15.48 5.80 -15.24
C VAL A 229 14.02 5.54 -15.59
N ALA A 230 13.23 4.97 -14.68
CA ALA A 230 11.80 4.76 -14.89
C ALA A 230 11.07 6.08 -15.19
N ALA A 231 11.41 7.16 -14.48
CA ALA A 231 10.82 8.48 -14.70
C ALA A 231 11.17 9.08 -16.08
N LEU A 232 12.41 8.89 -16.55
CA LEU A 232 12.81 9.31 -17.90
C LEU A 232 12.06 8.51 -18.98
N LEU A 233 11.86 7.20 -18.78
CA LEU A 233 11.08 6.37 -19.70
C LEU A 233 9.61 6.82 -19.77
N LEU A 234 8.99 7.16 -18.63
CA LEU A 234 7.65 7.77 -18.61
C LEU A 234 7.62 9.13 -19.31
N SER A 235 8.66 9.95 -19.12
CA SER A 235 8.77 11.26 -19.77
C SER A 235 8.85 11.13 -21.29
N LEU A 236 9.52 10.09 -21.80
CA LEU A 236 9.54 9.78 -23.23
C LEU A 236 8.18 9.35 -23.77
N GLN A 237 7.38 8.60 -23.00
CA GLN A 237 6.01 8.26 -23.39
C GLN A 237 5.20 9.54 -23.65
N ILE A 238 5.26 10.50 -22.70
CA ILE A 238 4.59 11.80 -22.85
C ILE A 238 5.09 12.55 -24.08
N GLN A 239 6.42 12.60 -24.30
CA GLN A 239 7.01 13.29 -25.45
C GLN A 239 6.54 12.70 -26.80
N ARG A 240 6.22 11.41 -26.83
CA ARG A 240 5.68 10.70 -28.00
C ARG A 240 4.16 10.80 -28.11
N GLY A 241 3.48 11.49 -27.19
CA GLY A 241 2.02 11.58 -27.13
C GLY A 241 1.33 10.33 -26.59
N GLU A 242 2.08 9.44 -25.94
CA GLU A 242 1.55 8.25 -25.27
C GLU A 242 1.13 8.59 -23.83
N THR A 243 0.11 7.88 -23.31
CA THR A 243 -0.25 7.98 -21.89
C THR A 243 0.85 7.35 -21.03
N PRO A 244 1.39 8.04 -20.00
CA PRO A 244 2.41 7.49 -19.13
C PRO A 244 1.89 6.24 -18.41
N ASN A 245 2.64 5.14 -18.48
CA ASN A 245 2.24 3.85 -17.92
C ASN A 245 3.37 3.23 -17.08
N PRO A 246 3.39 3.51 -15.76
CA PRO A 246 4.43 3.01 -14.84
C PRO A 246 4.54 1.49 -14.80
N GLN A 247 3.44 0.74 -14.86
CA GLN A 247 3.47 -0.72 -14.86
C GLN A 247 4.09 -1.28 -16.15
N LYS A 248 3.84 -0.66 -17.32
CA LYS A 248 4.51 -1.03 -18.58
C LYS A 248 6.01 -0.73 -18.53
N VAL A 249 6.41 0.36 -17.87
CA VAL A 249 7.83 0.69 -17.64
C VAL A 249 8.51 -0.32 -16.72
N ARG A 250 7.84 -0.74 -15.63
CA ARG A 250 8.31 -1.83 -14.74
C ARG A 250 8.59 -3.11 -15.54
N ASP A 251 7.63 -3.52 -16.35
CA ASP A 251 7.74 -4.70 -17.21
C ASP A 251 8.90 -4.58 -18.20
N ALA A 252 9.09 -3.40 -18.81
CA ALA A 252 10.20 -3.15 -19.72
C ALA A 252 11.56 -3.29 -19.02
N ILE A 253 11.69 -2.75 -17.80
CA ILE A 253 12.92 -2.85 -17.00
C ILE A 253 13.22 -4.31 -16.66
N LEU A 254 12.21 -5.06 -16.18
CA LEU A 254 12.39 -6.47 -15.80
C LEU A 254 12.71 -7.35 -17.02
N LYS A 255 11.92 -7.25 -18.09
CA LYS A 255 12.06 -8.14 -19.27
C LYS A 255 13.29 -7.84 -20.12
N SER A 256 13.87 -6.64 -19.98
CA SER A 256 15.09 -6.27 -20.69
C SER A 256 16.36 -6.44 -19.87
N ALA A 257 16.25 -6.75 -18.57
CA ALA A 257 17.39 -6.90 -17.68
C ALA A 257 18.38 -7.94 -18.22
N LEU A 258 19.68 -7.61 -18.14
CA LEU A 258 20.74 -8.48 -18.65
C LEU A 258 21.11 -9.51 -17.57
N PRO A 259 20.97 -10.82 -17.81
CA PRO A 259 21.35 -11.81 -16.83
C PRO A 259 22.85 -11.73 -16.52
N CYS A 260 23.23 -12.17 -15.33
CA CYS A 260 24.64 -12.31 -14.99
C CYS A 260 25.28 -13.49 -15.72
N THR A 261 26.57 -13.33 -16.01
CA THR A 261 27.42 -14.38 -16.55
C THR A 261 28.24 -15.01 -15.41
N PRO A 262 28.86 -16.20 -15.62
CA PRO A 262 29.78 -16.79 -14.66
C PRO A 262 31.00 -15.91 -14.32
N ALA A 263 31.32 -14.90 -15.14
CA ALA A 263 32.36 -13.92 -14.85
C ALA A 263 31.90 -12.84 -13.84
N ASP A 264 30.58 -12.65 -13.72
CA ASP A 264 29.99 -11.68 -12.80
C ASP A 264 29.86 -12.25 -11.38
N THR A 265 29.37 -13.49 -11.27
CA THR A 265 29.15 -14.17 -9.98
C THR A 265 29.11 -15.69 -10.17
N THR A 266 29.53 -16.43 -9.13
CA THR A 266 29.37 -17.90 -9.06
C THR A 266 27.95 -18.32 -8.65
N ASP A 267 27.21 -17.42 -7.99
CA ASP A 267 25.81 -17.62 -7.61
C ASP A 267 24.94 -16.65 -8.42
N ALA A 268 24.26 -17.18 -9.44
CA ALA A 268 23.42 -16.40 -10.34
C ALA A 268 22.16 -15.85 -9.66
N SER A 269 21.70 -16.45 -8.55
CA SER A 269 20.52 -15.98 -7.82
C SER A 269 20.71 -14.57 -7.22
N ARG A 270 21.97 -14.21 -6.95
CA ARG A 270 22.37 -12.87 -6.49
C ARG A 270 22.10 -11.77 -7.50
N CYS A 271 21.85 -12.12 -8.76
CA CYS A 271 21.56 -11.17 -9.81
C CYS A 271 20.08 -10.86 -10.02
N LEU A 272 19.20 -11.46 -9.20
CA LEU A 272 17.76 -11.29 -9.31
C LEU A 272 17.31 -11.66 -10.74
N VAL A 273 16.49 -10.84 -11.40
CA VAL A 273 16.18 -11.02 -12.84
C VAL A 273 17.39 -10.67 -13.72
N GLY A 274 18.20 -9.70 -13.30
CA GLY A 274 19.40 -9.27 -14.03
C GLY A 274 19.79 -7.82 -13.78
N LYS A 275 20.73 -7.32 -14.57
CA LYS A 275 21.32 -5.98 -14.50
C LYS A 275 20.49 -4.97 -15.31
N LEU A 276 20.29 -3.77 -14.78
CA LEU A 276 19.57 -2.67 -15.43
C LEU A 276 20.08 -2.43 -16.86
N ASN A 277 19.16 -2.48 -17.83
CA ASN A 277 19.46 -2.37 -19.26
C ASN A 277 18.63 -1.27 -19.93
N ILE A 278 19.15 -0.04 -19.90
CA ILE A 278 18.45 1.13 -20.47
C ILE A 278 18.14 0.94 -21.97
N PRO A 279 19.08 0.53 -22.85
CA PRO A 279 18.78 0.32 -24.27
C PRO A 279 17.73 -0.76 -24.51
N GLY A 280 17.79 -1.86 -23.75
CA GLY A 280 16.78 -2.92 -23.84
C GLY A 280 15.39 -2.44 -23.41
N SER A 281 15.29 -1.62 -22.36
CA SER A 281 14.03 -1.02 -21.91
C SER A 281 13.45 -0.06 -22.96
N LEU A 282 14.29 0.76 -23.60
CA LEU A 282 13.89 1.63 -24.70
C LEU A 282 13.37 0.84 -25.90
N ASN A 283 14.07 -0.22 -26.29
CA ASN A 283 13.64 -1.08 -27.39
C ASN A 283 12.31 -1.79 -27.07
N TYR A 284 12.13 -2.27 -25.85
CA TYR A 284 10.89 -2.91 -25.41
C TYR A 284 9.70 -1.94 -25.48
N LEU A 285 9.88 -0.69 -25.09
CA LEU A 285 8.81 0.30 -25.06
C LEU A 285 8.54 0.91 -26.44
N PHE A 286 9.58 1.16 -27.25
CA PHE A 286 9.51 2.04 -28.42
C PHE A 286 10.00 1.42 -29.74
N GLY A 287 10.56 0.20 -29.72
CA GLY A 287 11.18 -0.46 -30.88
C GLY A 287 10.25 -0.82 -32.04
N GLY A 288 8.95 -0.52 -31.92
CA GLY A 288 7.94 -0.83 -32.94
C GLY A 288 7.54 0.31 -33.89
N THR A 289 7.95 1.56 -33.65
CA THR A 289 7.60 2.70 -34.53
C THR A 289 8.64 3.81 -34.44
N VAL A 290 9.47 3.91 -35.48
CA VAL A 290 9.90 5.11 -36.23
C VAL A 290 11.10 4.69 -37.08
N SER A 291 10.95 4.87 -38.39
CA SER A 291 11.99 4.95 -39.38
C SER A 291 13.00 6.04 -39.03
N ASP A 292 14.15 5.64 -38.49
CA ASP A 292 15.43 6.34 -38.62
C ASP A 292 16.54 5.27 -38.68
N PRO A 293 17.49 5.36 -39.63
CA PRO A 293 18.47 4.31 -39.83
C PRO A 293 19.51 4.36 -38.71
N ILE A 294 19.49 3.36 -37.84
CA ILE A 294 20.66 3.04 -37.01
C ILE A 294 21.55 2.16 -37.87
N GLU A 295 22.64 2.74 -38.38
CA GLU A 295 23.76 1.98 -38.96
C GLU A 295 24.27 1.00 -37.90
N ALA A 296 24.09 -0.29 -38.19
CA ALA A 296 24.68 -1.37 -37.42
C ALA A 296 26.20 -1.34 -37.62
N VAL A 297 26.93 -0.87 -36.61
CA VAL A 297 28.38 -1.05 -36.51
C VAL A 297 28.65 -2.51 -36.14
N ALA A 298 29.08 -3.30 -37.13
CA ALA A 298 29.61 -4.64 -36.92
C ALA A 298 31.02 -4.55 -36.29
N PRO A 299 31.35 -5.38 -35.28
CA PRO A 299 32.70 -5.43 -34.73
C PRO A 299 33.65 -6.11 -35.71
N SER A 300 34.79 -5.45 -35.94
CA SER A 300 35.91 -5.89 -36.78
C SER A 300 36.97 -6.62 -35.95
N GLY A 301 37.57 -7.67 -36.55
CA GLY A 301 38.85 -8.32 -36.16
C GLY A 301 38.67 -9.56 -35.29
N CYS A 302 39.22 -10.76 -35.56
CA CYS A 302 40.44 -11.20 -36.26
C CYS A 302 40.15 -12.65 -36.74
N GLY A 303 40.45 -13.16 -37.95
CA GLY A 303 41.72 -13.19 -38.67
C GLY A 303 42.38 -14.58 -38.52
N CYS A 304 42.20 -15.49 -39.50
CA CYS A 304 43.19 -16.49 -39.97
C CYS A 304 42.67 -17.37 -41.13
N THR A 305 43.04 -16.94 -42.35
CA THR A 305 43.52 -17.70 -43.53
C THR A 305 42.84 -18.99 -44.03
N GLY A 306 42.34 -18.92 -45.28
CA GLY A 306 42.05 -20.06 -46.16
C GLY A 306 41.61 -19.64 -47.56
N ILE A 307 42.59 -19.35 -48.42
CA ILE A 307 42.54 -18.97 -49.86
C ILE A 307 41.73 -20.02 -50.69
N LYS A 308 40.86 -19.72 -51.68
CA LYS A 308 41.14 -19.22 -53.04
C LYS A 308 39.85 -18.99 -53.89
N LEU A 309 39.82 -17.82 -54.55
CA LEU A 309 39.26 -17.41 -55.86
C LEU A 309 38.38 -18.38 -56.68
N THR A 310 37.24 -17.86 -57.19
CA THR A 310 37.01 -17.64 -58.64
C THR A 310 35.80 -16.72 -58.88
N GLU A 311 35.99 -15.77 -59.81
CA GLU A 311 35.00 -14.88 -60.42
C GLU A 311 33.99 -15.64 -61.31
N VAL A 312 32.83 -15.03 -61.58
CA VAL A 312 32.39 -14.55 -62.93
C VAL A 312 30.88 -14.26 -62.92
N GLU A 313 30.60 -12.97 -63.11
CA GLU A 313 29.58 -12.29 -63.93
C GLU A 313 28.09 -12.67 -63.97
N ALA A 314 27.34 -11.58 -64.17
CA ALA A 314 25.90 -11.42 -64.22
C ALA A 314 25.28 -11.76 -65.60
N SER A 315 23.99 -12.09 -65.59
CA SER A 315 22.95 -11.64 -66.56
C SER A 315 21.66 -12.41 -66.25
N ASP A 316 20.56 -11.77 -65.86
CA ASP A 316 19.59 -10.97 -66.63
C ASP A 316 18.38 -11.79 -67.13
N LEU A 317 17.19 -11.27 -66.79
CA LEU A 317 15.89 -11.37 -67.48
C LEU A 317 15.07 -12.68 -67.43
N SER A 318 13.86 -12.52 -66.87
CA SER A 318 12.61 -13.30 -67.08
C SER A 318 12.16 -13.23 -68.57
N PRO A 319 11.11 -13.93 -69.10
CA PRO A 319 9.82 -14.28 -68.45
C PRO A 319 9.03 -15.57 -68.91
N VAL A 320 8.09 -15.98 -68.04
CA VAL A 320 6.68 -16.39 -68.30
C VAL A 320 6.30 -17.68 -69.09
N ASN A 321 5.32 -18.38 -68.47
CA ASN A 321 4.25 -19.29 -68.98
C ASN A 321 4.46 -20.82 -68.99
N GLY A 322 3.49 -21.52 -68.37
CA GLY A 322 3.27 -22.95 -68.56
C GLY A 322 2.33 -23.60 -67.54
N LEU A 323 1.03 -23.52 -67.79
CA LEU A 323 -0.07 -24.21 -67.08
C LEU A 323 0.08 -25.74 -67.06
N THR A 324 -0.35 -26.40 -65.98
CA THR A 324 -1.26 -27.58 -66.04
C THR A 324 -2.14 -27.65 -64.80
N ALA A 325 -3.39 -28.07 -65.02
CA ALA A 325 -4.49 -28.17 -64.07
C ALA A 325 -4.94 -29.64 -63.90
N ASN A 326 -5.84 -29.84 -62.93
CA ASN A 326 -6.64 -31.03 -62.53
C ASN A 326 -6.08 -31.79 -61.32
N SER A 327 -6.86 -32.16 -60.29
CA SER A 327 -8.33 -32.24 -60.13
C SER A 327 -8.76 -32.32 -58.65
N ILE A 328 -9.68 -31.42 -58.28
CA ILE A 328 -10.95 -31.59 -57.55
C ILE A 328 -11.18 -32.89 -56.74
N ALA A 329 -11.40 -32.75 -55.43
CA ALA A 329 -12.54 -33.34 -54.71
C ALA A 329 -12.82 -32.54 -53.44
N ALA A 330 -14.05 -32.04 -53.32
CA ALA A 330 -14.55 -31.20 -52.24
C ALA A 330 -15.44 -32.00 -51.27
N SER A 331 -15.45 -31.59 -50.00
CA SER A 331 -16.63 -31.69 -49.14
C SER A 331 -16.71 -30.45 -48.25
N ILE A 332 -17.92 -29.88 -48.18
CA ILE A 332 -18.26 -28.53 -47.66
C ILE A 332 -18.92 -28.65 -46.25
N PRO A 333 -19.41 -27.58 -45.58
CA PRO A 333 -18.91 -27.17 -44.26
C PRO A 333 -20.01 -27.10 -43.17
N GLN A 334 -19.62 -26.96 -41.91
CA GLN A 334 -20.48 -26.43 -40.83
C GLN A 334 -19.55 -25.71 -39.83
N SER A 335 -19.86 -24.59 -39.23
CA SER A 335 -20.90 -23.57 -39.36
C SER A 335 -20.37 -22.36 -38.58
N ILE A 336 -20.72 -21.17 -39.04
CA ILE A 336 -20.27 -19.88 -38.50
C ILE A 336 -21.39 -19.28 -37.64
N THR A 337 -21.00 -18.50 -36.62
CA THR A 337 -21.70 -17.34 -36.01
C THR A 337 -22.84 -17.59 -34.99
N PRO A 338 -23.29 -16.56 -34.24
CA PRO A 338 -22.64 -15.88 -33.10
C PRO A 338 -23.70 -15.66 -31.98
N SER A 339 -23.44 -14.81 -30.97
CA SER A 339 -24.38 -13.81 -30.40
C SER A 339 -24.16 -13.57 -28.89
N ILE A 340 -23.80 -12.34 -28.47
CA ILE A 340 -24.61 -11.16 -28.04
C ILE A 340 -24.65 -11.05 -26.49
N SER A 341 -24.27 -9.86 -26.02
CA SER A 341 -24.09 -9.34 -24.64
C SER A 341 -25.35 -9.36 -23.74
N PRO A 342 -25.24 -9.00 -22.44
CA PRO A 342 -25.31 -7.57 -22.07
C PRO A 342 -24.40 -7.14 -20.90
N MET A 343 -24.21 -5.82 -20.78
CA MET A 343 -23.81 -5.16 -19.54
C MET A 343 -24.85 -5.42 -18.45
N THR A 344 -24.38 -5.76 -17.25
CA THR A 344 -25.11 -5.49 -16.00
C THR A 344 -24.16 -4.91 -14.97
N SER A 345 -24.48 -3.69 -14.56
CA SER A 345 -24.08 -3.11 -13.30
C SER A 345 -24.54 -4.00 -12.13
N SER A 346 -23.61 -4.47 -11.30
CA SER A 346 -23.92 -4.94 -9.96
C SER A 346 -22.79 -4.59 -9.00
N VAL A 347 -23.03 -3.54 -8.22
CA VAL A 347 -22.42 -3.38 -6.90
C VAL A 347 -22.92 -4.55 -6.07
N SER A 348 -22.01 -5.43 -5.67
CA SER A 348 -22.36 -6.48 -4.72
C SER A 348 -21.21 -6.65 -3.73
N ASN A 349 -21.36 -5.96 -2.60
CA ASN A 349 -20.68 -6.25 -1.34
C ASN A 349 -21.04 -7.68 -0.92
N PHE A 350 -20.27 -8.66 -1.36
CA PHE A 350 -20.35 -10.01 -0.81
C PHE A 350 -19.33 -10.15 0.31
N VAL A 351 -19.84 -10.24 1.53
CA VAL A 351 -19.10 -10.78 2.69
C VAL A 351 -18.85 -12.26 2.42
N THR A 352 -17.59 -12.66 2.28
CA THR A 352 -17.22 -14.07 2.10
C THR A 352 -17.47 -14.84 3.39
N ALA A 353 -18.16 -15.99 3.29
CA ALA A 353 -18.36 -16.89 4.42
C ALA A 353 -17.03 -17.52 4.87
N SER A 354 -16.86 -17.59 6.20
CA SER A 354 -15.65 -18.02 6.92
C SER A 354 -15.13 -19.39 6.45
N GLN A 355 -13.83 -19.46 6.09
CA GLN A 355 -13.07 -20.70 6.26
C GLN A 355 -12.95 -20.99 7.77
N ALA A 356 -13.04 -22.27 8.15
CA ALA A 356 -12.84 -22.70 9.52
C ALA A 356 -11.38 -22.42 9.94
N PRO A 357 -11.12 -21.95 11.17
CA PRO A 357 -9.75 -21.78 11.65
C PRO A 357 -9.11 -23.16 11.74
N SER A 358 -8.05 -23.38 10.95
CA SER A 358 -7.08 -24.43 11.24
C SER A 358 -6.42 -24.10 12.58
N GLU A 359 -6.67 -24.96 13.57
CA GLU A 359 -6.01 -25.10 14.88
C GLU A 359 -5.15 -23.90 15.35
N LEU A 360 -5.81 -22.89 15.92
CA LEU A 360 -5.16 -21.90 16.80
C LEU A 360 -5.27 -22.41 18.24
N ALA A 361 -4.18 -22.96 18.76
CA ALA A 361 -4.09 -23.49 20.12
C ALA A 361 -3.77 -22.41 21.18
N ASP A 362 -3.68 -21.13 20.82
CA ASP A 362 -3.48 -20.05 21.79
C ASP A 362 -4.61 -19.02 21.76
N SER A 363 -5.14 -18.73 22.95
CA SER A 363 -6.18 -17.74 23.22
C SER A 363 -5.69 -16.33 22.84
N GLN A 364 -6.14 -15.83 21.69
CA GLN A 364 -5.80 -14.50 21.18
C GLN A 364 -6.56 -13.42 21.95
N PHE A 365 -5.84 -12.52 22.62
CA PHE A 365 -6.42 -11.34 23.25
C PHE A 365 -6.80 -10.32 22.19
N VAL A 366 -7.97 -9.70 22.37
CA VAL A 366 -8.52 -8.73 21.44
C VAL A 366 -9.02 -7.51 22.18
N TYR A 367 -8.76 -6.33 21.63
CA TYR A 367 -9.39 -5.09 22.04
C TYR A 367 -10.29 -4.61 20.90
N ALA A 368 -11.59 -4.85 21.03
CA ALA A 368 -12.55 -4.64 19.96
C ALA A 368 -13.22 -3.26 20.07
N LEU A 369 -13.32 -2.56 18.94
CA LEU A 369 -13.90 -1.21 18.85
C LEU A 369 -15.12 -1.21 17.93
N GLY A 370 -16.15 -0.45 18.30
CA GLY A 370 -17.34 -0.30 17.45
C GLY A 370 -18.51 0.33 18.18
N THR A 371 -19.71 0.00 17.73
CA THR A 371 -20.98 0.35 18.38
C THR A 371 -21.63 -0.92 18.94
N LEU A 372 -22.25 -0.81 20.10
CA LEU A 372 -22.92 -1.92 20.75
C LEU A 372 -24.32 -2.13 20.15
N GLY A 373 -24.72 -3.38 19.97
CA GLY A 373 -26.06 -3.79 19.59
C GLY A 373 -26.42 -5.12 20.23
N TYR A 374 -27.58 -5.65 19.83
CA TYR A 374 -28.05 -6.95 20.31
C TYR A 374 -28.84 -7.67 19.22
N ASP A 375 -28.86 -9.00 19.32
CA ASP A 375 -29.59 -9.91 18.44
C ASP A 375 -30.25 -11.03 19.27
N PHE A 376 -31.31 -11.62 18.74
CA PHE A 376 -32.09 -12.65 19.44
C PHE A 376 -31.66 -14.07 19.08
N GLY A 377 -30.99 -14.27 17.95
CA GLY A 377 -30.58 -15.56 17.39
C GLY A 377 -31.72 -16.44 16.88
N SER A 378 -32.91 -16.36 17.49
CA SER A 378 -34.09 -17.12 17.07
C SER A 378 -35.40 -16.34 17.23
N GLU A 379 -36.39 -16.74 16.46
CA GLU A 379 -37.75 -16.18 16.49
C GLU A 379 -38.41 -16.41 17.85
N ALA A 380 -38.28 -17.62 18.41
CA ALA A 380 -38.82 -17.94 19.73
C ALA A 380 -38.25 -17.03 20.83
N ARG A 381 -36.96 -16.70 20.77
CA ARG A 381 -36.33 -15.81 21.74
C ARG A 381 -36.84 -14.37 21.60
N ARG A 382 -36.92 -13.85 20.36
CA ARG A 382 -37.51 -12.53 20.07
C ARG A 382 -38.94 -12.43 20.60
N ASP A 383 -39.76 -13.45 20.36
CA ASP A 383 -41.16 -13.44 20.80
C ASP A 383 -41.30 -13.50 22.32
N SER A 384 -40.37 -14.18 23.01
CA SER A 384 -40.31 -14.16 24.47
C SER A 384 -40.05 -12.74 24.99
N PHE A 385 -39.08 -12.00 24.42
CA PHE A 385 -38.86 -10.60 24.77
C PHE A 385 -40.08 -9.74 24.48
N LYS A 386 -40.75 -9.93 23.34
CA LYS A 386 -41.97 -9.19 22.98
C LYS A 386 -43.10 -9.40 23.99
N GLN A 387 -43.20 -10.57 24.61
CA GLN A 387 -44.22 -10.89 25.61
C GLN A 387 -43.87 -10.34 27.00
N LEU A 388 -42.58 -10.29 27.34
CA LEU A 388 -42.11 -9.86 28.67
C LEU A 388 -41.92 -8.33 28.76
N MET A 389 -41.62 -7.67 27.65
CA MET A 389 -41.41 -6.23 27.62
C MET A 389 -42.74 -5.49 27.85
N PRO A 390 -42.77 -4.48 28.74
CA PRO A 390 -43.97 -3.70 28.97
C PRO A 390 -44.33 -2.86 27.74
N ALA A 391 -45.62 -2.61 27.53
CA ALA A 391 -46.06 -1.61 26.57
C ALA A 391 -45.81 -0.21 27.13
N ASN A 392 -45.22 0.68 26.32
CA ASN A 392 -44.95 2.06 26.71
C ASN A 392 -46.15 2.96 26.36
N SER A 393 -46.29 4.09 27.05
CA SER A 393 -47.31 5.09 26.73
C SER A 393 -46.62 6.43 26.45
N ILE A 394 -46.88 7.03 25.29
CA ILE A 394 -46.44 8.39 24.97
C ILE A 394 -47.69 9.27 25.03
N GLY A 395 -47.89 9.96 26.16
CA GLY A 395 -49.16 10.62 26.45
C GLY A 395 -50.31 9.61 26.57
N ASP A 396 -51.42 9.83 25.85
CA ASP A 396 -52.60 8.95 25.83
C ASP A 396 -52.51 7.81 24.79
N ILE A 397 -51.39 7.66 24.09
CA ILE A 397 -51.22 6.66 23.02
C ILE A 397 -50.40 5.48 23.55
N ALA A 398 -51.02 4.30 23.57
CA ALA A 398 -50.35 3.04 23.89
C ALA A 398 -49.45 2.60 22.74
N VAL A 399 -48.15 2.56 22.98
CA VAL A 399 -47.12 2.07 22.05
C VAL A 399 -46.85 0.60 22.40
N PRO A 400 -47.08 -0.35 21.48
CA PRO A 400 -46.83 -1.76 21.74
C PRO A 400 -45.34 -2.01 21.98
N ALA A 401 -45.04 -3.01 22.81
CA ALA A 401 -43.67 -3.43 23.08
C ALA A 401 -42.94 -3.79 21.77
N ASN A 402 -41.81 -3.12 21.53
CA ASN A 402 -40.98 -3.35 20.36
C ASN A 402 -39.56 -3.76 20.81
N PRO A 403 -39.20 -5.05 20.76
CA PRO A 403 -37.87 -5.52 21.12
C PRO A 403 -36.73 -4.96 20.25
N TYR A 404 -37.02 -4.44 19.06
CA TYR A 404 -36.01 -3.79 18.20
C TYR A 404 -35.79 -2.31 18.54
N ASP A 405 -36.62 -1.72 19.38
CA ASP A 405 -36.40 -0.37 19.91
C ASP A 405 -35.41 -0.43 21.06
N SER A 406 -34.19 0.05 20.82
CA SER A 406 -33.12 0.01 21.82
C SER A 406 -33.44 0.80 23.08
N ARG A 407 -34.32 1.82 23.02
CA ARG A 407 -34.75 2.56 24.21
C ARG A 407 -35.62 1.68 25.11
N GLN A 408 -36.63 1.03 24.53
CA GLN A 408 -37.49 0.09 25.26
C GLN A 408 -36.69 -1.10 25.80
N MET A 409 -35.71 -1.58 25.03
CA MET A 409 -34.83 -2.67 25.48
C MET A 409 -33.97 -2.25 26.67
N VAL A 410 -33.35 -1.07 26.64
CA VAL A 410 -32.55 -0.56 27.77
C VAL A 410 -33.43 -0.40 29.02
N ASP A 411 -34.63 0.16 28.89
CA ASP A 411 -35.57 0.30 30.00
C ASP A 411 -35.97 -1.06 30.59
N TYR A 412 -36.25 -2.03 29.72
CA TYR A 412 -36.59 -3.40 30.14
C TYR A 412 -35.42 -4.10 30.85
N LEU A 413 -34.20 -3.99 30.31
CA LEU A 413 -33.01 -4.59 30.90
C LEU A 413 -32.63 -3.95 32.24
N ALA A 414 -32.88 -2.64 32.41
CA ALA A 414 -32.70 -1.97 33.69
C ALA A 414 -33.65 -2.53 34.76
N ALA A 415 -34.88 -2.88 34.39
CA ALA A 415 -35.85 -3.53 35.28
C ALA A 415 -35.58 -5.03 35.47
N SER A 416 -35.02 -5.70 34.46
CA SER A 416 -34.74 -7.14 34.45
C SER A 416 -33.29 -7.47 34.06
N PRO A 417 -32.28 -7.18 34.90
CA PRO A 417 -30.87 -7.31 34.52
C PRO A 417 -30.44 -8.74 34.16
N SER A 418 -31.13 -9.76 34.66
CA SER A 418 -30.85 -11.16 34.32
C SER A 418 -31.07 -11.48 32.85
N GLU A 419 -31.97 -10.76 32.18
CA GLU A 419 -32.30 -10.97 30.77
C GLU A 419 -31.20 -10.50 29.82
N SER A 420 -30.24 -9.73 30.33
CA SER A 420 -29.03 -9.35 29.60
C SER A 420 -28.30 -10.56 29.01
N ARG A 421 -28.28 -11.68 29.75
CA ARG A 421 -27.60 -12.91 29.33
C ARG A 421 -28.37 -13.66 28.24
N SER A 422 -29.67 -13.39 28.12
CA SER A 422 -30.52 -14.00 27.10
C SER A 422 -30.25 -13.39 25.71
N LEU A 423 -29.74 -12.15 25.63
CA LEU A 423 -29.40 -11.49 24.37
C LEU A 423 -28.04 -11.96 23.81
N ILE A 424 -27.94 -11.99 22.49
CA ILE A 424 -26.65 -12.03 21.80
C ILE A 424 -26.19 -10.58 21.68
N TRP A 425 -25.24 -10.16 22.51
CA TRP A 425 -24.64 -8.83 22.37
C TRP A 425 -23.76 -8.81 21.14
N THR A 426 -23.91 -7.77 20.31
CA THR A 426 -23.10 -7.62 19.11
C THR A 426 -22.26 -6.37 19.18
N LEU A 427 -21.03 -6.47 18.67
CA LEU A 427 -20.22 -5.31 18.35
C LEU A 427 -20.31 -5.06 16.85
N ASN A 428 -20.65 -3.84 16.46
CA ASN A 428 -20.96 -3.48 15.09
C ASN A 428 -20.03 -2.38 14.58
N ILE A 429 -19.66 -2.46 13.31
CA ILE A 429 -19.00 -1.39 12.56
C ILE A 429 -19.92 -0.98 11.41
N GLU A 430 -20.33 0.28 11.36
CA GLU A 430 -21.26 0.80 10.34
C GLU A 430 -22.50 -0.08 10.17
N LEU A 431 -23.11 -0.46 11.30
CA LEU A 431 -24.28 -1.36 11.39
C LEU A 431 -24.03 -2.82 11.02
N THR A 432 -22.81 -3.20 10.66
CA THR A 432 -22.44 -4.60 10.38
C THR A 432 -21.92 -5.27 11.65
N PRO A 433 -22.58 -6.32 12.16
CA PRO A 433 -22.06 -7.10 13.28
C PRO A 433 -20.73 -7.76 12.91
N ILE A 434 -19.68 -7.47 13.68
CA ILE A 434 -18.34 -8.05 13.50
C ILE A 434 -18.02 -9.11 14.56
N TYR A 435 -18.59 -8.98 15.76
CA TYR A 435 -18.44 -9.93 16.86
C TYR A 435 -19.76 -10.13 17.61
N ALA A 436 -19.90 -11.33 18.17
CA ALA A 436 -20.76 -11.56 19.31
C ALA A 436 -19.94 -11.44 20.60
N ILE A 437 -20.54 -10.87 21.64
CA ILE A 437 -19.92 -10.66 22.96
C ILE A 437 -20.62 -11.58 23.97
N GLU A 438 -19.84 -12.45 24.61
CA GLU A 438 -20.32 -13.28 25.71
C GLU A 438 -19.39 -13.11 26.91
N PRO A 439 -19.75 -12.27 27.89
CA PRO A 439 -19.05 -12.19 29.16
C PRO A 439 -18.89 -13.56 29.83
N GLN A 440 -17.67 -13.89 30.24
CA GLN A 440 -17.35 -15.17 30.90
C GLN A 440 -16.63 -14.94 32.25
N GLY A 441 -16.64 -15.97 33.10
CA GLY A 441 -15.96 -15.94 34.39
C GLY A 441 -16.75 -15.28 35.53
N ALA A 442 -16.08 -15.05 36.66
CA ALA A 442 -16.71 -14.59 37.90
C ALA A 442 -17.32 -13.18 37.81
N PHE A 443 -16.85 -12.35 36.87
CA PHE A 443 -17.29 -10.97 36.68
C PHE A 443 -18.32 -10.80 35.55
N ALA A 444 -18.85 -11.90 34.98
CA ALA A 444 -19.77 -11.83 33.85
C ALA A 444 -20.99 -10.94 34.13
N ARG A 445 -21.53 -10.97 35.36
CA ARG A 445 -22.65 -10.12 35.77
C ARG A 445 -22.30 -8.63 35.67
N ASP A 446 -21.13 -8.24 36.15
CA ASP A 446 -20.68 -6.84 36.16
C ASP A 446 -20.40 -6.38 34.73
N THR A 447 -19.79 -7.23 33.91
CA THR A 447 -19.56 -6.97 32.49
C THR A 447 -20.89 -6.77 31.74
N TYR A 448 -21.92 -7.58 32.00
CA TYR A 448 -23.25 -7.36 31.41
C TYR A 448 -23.87 -6.03 31.85
N ALA A 449 -23.71 -5.62 33.10
CA ALA A 449 -24.17 -4.32 33.57
C ALA A 449 -23.46 -3.16 32.83
N VAL A 450 -22.16 -3.28 32.59
CA VAL A 450 -21.41 -2.31 31.78
C VAL A 450 -21.90 -2.28 30.33
N LEU A 451 -22.19 -3.43 29.71
CA LEU A 451 -22.77 -3.46 28.36
C LEU A 451 -24.12 -2.74 28.30
N GLN A 452 -24.97 -2.88 29.32
CA GLN A 452 -26.23 -2.15 29.40
C GLN A 452 -26.02 -0.65 29.53
N GLU A 453 -25.09 -0.21 30.39
CA GLU A 453 -24.74 1.20 30.55
C GLU A 453 -24.22 1.82 29.25
N LEU A 454 -23.34 1.10 28.54
CA LEU A 454 -22.81 1.54 27.25
C LEU A 454 -23.91 1.63 26.18
N LEU A 455 -24.84 0.66 26.13
CA LEU A 455 -25.98 0.72 25.22
C LEU A 455 -26.91 1.89 25.57
N ALA A 456 -27.15 2.14 26.85
CA ALA A 456 -27.93 3.27 27.35
C ALA A 456 -27.29 4.61 26.99
N GLY A 457 -25.96 4.69 26.97
CA GLY A 457 -25.21 5.84 26.49
C GLY A 457 -25.38 6.09 24.99
N GLN A 458 -25.42 5.03 24.17
CA GLN A 458 -25.57 5.15 22.71
C GLN A 458 -26.96 5.61 22.25
N ILE A 459 -27.99 5.49 23.11
CA ILE A 459 -29.36 5.92 22.78
C ILE A 459 -29.67 7.36 23.23
N GLN A 460 -28.74 8.00 23.93
CA GLN A 460 -28.84 9.41 24.31
C GLN A 460 -28.88 10.30 23.06
N ALA A 461 -29.36 11.53 23.21
CA ALA A 461 -29.29 12.50 22.12
C ALA A 461 -27.82 12.78 21.76
N GLU A 462 -27.48 12.90 20.47
CA GLU A 462 -26.11 13.18 20.01
C GLU A 462 -25.51 14.46 20.60
N THR A 463 -26.35 15.39 21.08
CA THR A 463 -25.93 16.62 21.75
C THR A 463 -25.68 16.45 23.26
N SER A 464 -25.98 15.29 23.83
CA SER A 464 -25.81 15.01 25.26
C SER A 464 -24.35 14.75 25.60
N GLU A 465 -23.92 15.17 26.78
CA GLU A 465 -22.60 14.80 27.31
C GLU A 465 -22.53 13.31 27.67
N GLU A 466 -23.69 12.68 27.91
CA GLU A 466 -23.80 11.25 28.17
C GLU A 466 -23.85 10.39 26.90
N PHE A 467 -23.80 11.01 25.72
CA PHE A 467 -23.80 10.29 24.45
C PHE A 467 -22.51 9.51 24.26
N VAL A 468 -22.65 8.18 24.28
CA VAL A 468 -21.58 7.26 23.94
C VAL A 468 -21.62 7.06 22.43
N GLU A 469 -20.61 7.54 21.73
CA GLU A 469 -20.58 7.38 20.27
C GLU A 469 -20.03 6.01 19.88
N ARG A 470 -19.11 5.47 20.69
CA ARG A 470 -18.40 4.20 20.44
C ARG A 470 -18.05 3.50 21.75
N VAL A 471 -17.80 2.21 21.66
CA VAL A 471 -17.37 1.38 22.79
C VAL A 471 -16.05 0.67 22.48
N SER A 472 -15.26 0.45 23.52
CA SER A 472 -14.11 -0.44 23.48
C SER A 472 -14.30 -1.61 24.43
N ILE A 473 -14.06 -2.83 23.93
CA ILE A 473 -14.34 -4.08 24.65
C ILE A 473 -13.11 -4.99 24.58
N PRO A 474 -12.33 -5.13 25.67
CA PRO A 474 -11.30 -6.14 25.78
C PRO A 474 -11.91 -7.53 25.95
N GLY A 475 -11.31 -8.54 25.33
CA GLY A 475 -11.74 -9.93 25.49
C GLY A 475 -10.76 -10.92 24.89
N VAL A 476 -11.16 -12.19 24.92
CA VAL A 476 -10.42 -13.29 24.28
C VAL A 476 -11.26 -13.84 23.14
N LEU A 477 -10.66 -14.08 21.98
CA LEU A 477 -11.30 -14.85 20.92
C LEU A 477 -11.41 -16.31 21.34
N THR A 478 -12.64 -16.79 21.49
CA THR A 478 -12.89 -18.15 22.00
C THR A 478 -12.71 -19.24 20.95
N GLY A 479 -12.46 -18.87 19.68
CA GLY A 479 -12.54 -19.77 18.52
C GLY A 479 -13.96 -20.22 18.15
N LYS A 480 -14.97 -19.90 18.96
CA LYS A 480 -16.37 -20.19 18.68
C LYS A 480 -16.98 -19.10 17.79
N THR A 481 -18.05 -19.46 17.11
CA THR A 481 -18.87 -18.53 16.32
C THR A 481 -20.31 -18.56 16.78
N VAL A 482 -21.02 -17.46 16.57
CA VAL A 482 -22.45 -17.30 16.86
C VAL A 482 -23.16 -16.96 15.56
N LYS A 483 -24.28 -17.65 15.31
CA LYS A 483 -25.17 -17.34 14.19
C LYS A 483 -26.23 -16.35 14.66
N LEU A 484 -26.29 -15.19 14.01
CA LEU A 484 -27.28 -14.13 14.26
C LEU A 484 -28.61 -14.45 13.59
N PHE A 485 -29.66 -13.73 13.95
CA PHE A 485 -31.00 -13.87 13.38
C PHE A 485 -31.01 -13.70 11.85
N SER A 486 -30.15 -12.83 11.30
CA SER A 486 -29.96 -12.63 9.86
C SER A 486 -29.36 -13.85 9.13
N GLY A 487 -28.87 -14.84 9.87
CA GLY A 487 -28.11 -15.98 9.35
C GLY A 487 -26.61 -15.73 9.25
N GLN A 488 -26.15 -14.49 9.48
CA GLN A 488 -24.74 -14.14 9.53
C GLN A 488 -24.03 -14.87 10.68
N ILE A 489 -22.82 -15.37 10.42
CA ILE A 489 -21.99 -16.04 11.43
C ILE A 489 -20.86 -15.10 11.81
N VAL A 490 -20.74 -14.80 13.10
CA VAL A 490 -19.71 -13.90 13.65
C VAL A 490 -18.88 -14.61 14.73
N PRO A 491 -17.58 -14.31 14.85
CA PRO A 491 -16.74 -14.82 15.93
C PRO A 491 -17.20 -14.32 17.30
N LEU A 492 -16.90 -15.09 18.35
CA LEU A 492 -17.27 -14.81 19.72
C LEU A 492 -16.08 -14.30 20.54
N ILE A 493 -16.21 -13.08 21.07
CA ILE A 493 -15.30 -12.51 22.05
C ILE A 493 -15.84 -12.71 23.46
N ALA A 494 -14.95 -13.11 24.38
CA ALA A 494 -15.27 -13.32 25.78
C ALA A 494 -14.52 -12.34 26.68
N PRO A 495 -15.14 -11.21 27.08
CA PRO A 495 -14.61 -10.35 28.13
C PRO A 495 -14.61 -11.09 29.47
N GLN A 496 -13.47 -11.11 30.16
CA GLN A 496 -13.31 -11.82 31.44
C GLN A 496 -13.65 -10.94 32.65
N ASN A 497 -13.59 -9.61 32.50
CA ASN A 497 -13.88 -8.63 33.53
C ASN A 497 -14.20 -7.26 32.88
N PRO A 498 -14.83 -6.32 33.60
CA PRO A 498 -15.20 -5.02 33.04
C PRO A 498 -14.02 -4.03 32.87
N ARG A 499 -12.81 -4.35 33.34
CA ARG A 499 -11.68 -3.40 33.23
C ARG A 499 -11.28 -3.21 31.78
N GLY A 500 -11.09 -1.96 31.38
CA GLY A 500 -10.77 -1.59 30.00
C GLY A 500 -11.99 -1.52 29.08
N MET A 501 -13.19 -1.89 29.55
CA MET A 501 -14.40 -1.52 28.82
C MET A 501 -14.62 -0.01 28.96
N TYR A 502 -14.86 0.69 27.86
CA TYR A 502 -15.01 2.14 27.89
C TYR A 502 -15.99 2.65 26.84
N GLY A 503 -16.81 3.64 27.22
CA GLY A 503 -17.72 4.37 26.34
C GLY A 503 -17.10 5.71 25.94
N TRP A 504 -16.87 5.90 24.65
CA TRP A 504 -16.20 7.06 24.10
C TRP A 504 -17.21 8.18 23.91
N LYS A 505 -17.18 9.15 24.83
CA LYS A 505 -18.03 10.35 24.83
C LYS A 505 -17.26 11.51 24.18
N ILE A 506 -17.38 11.64 22.86
CA ILE A 506 -16.64 12.67 22.11
C ILE A 506 -17.01 14.07 22.58
N ASN A 507 -18.28 14.33 22.89
CA ASN A 507 -18.74 15.62 23.39
C ASN A 507 -18.01 16.06 24.66
N THR A 508 -17.79 15.15 25.61
CA THR A 508 -17.04 15.44 26.84
C THR A 508 -15.57 15.76 26.55
N LEU A 509 -14.93 15.01 25.65
CA LEU A 509 -13.55 15.23 25.26
C LEU A 509 -13.37 16.59 24.57
N VAL A 510 -14.30 16.94 23.70
CA VAL A 510 -14.30 18.22 22.98
C VAL A 510 -14.57 19.38 23.93
N SER A 511 -15.54 19.24 24.85
CA SER A 511 -15.79 20.25 25.89
C SER A 511 -14.57 20.47 26.78
N ALA A 512 -13.89 19.41 27.24
CA ALA A 512 -12.67 19.52 28.02
C ALA A 512 -11.53 20.20 27.24
N ALA A 513 -11.36 19.86 25.96
CA ALA A 513 -10.36 20.51 25.11
C ALA A 513 -10.65 22.02 24.92
N ILE A 514 -11.92 22.39 24.75
CA ILE A 514 -12.33 23.80 24.63
C ILE A 514 -12.09 24.56 25.94
N GLU A 515 -12.43 23.98 27.09
CA GLU A 515 -12.23 24.59 28.41
C GLU A 515 -10.76 24.94 28.67
N THR A 516 -9.82 24.11 28.19
CA THR A 516 -8.37 24.41 28.29
C THR A 516 -7.92 25.61 27.44
N VAL A 517 -8.69 26.00 26.42
CA VAL A 517 -8.37 27.07 25.46
C VAL A 517 -9.10 28.39 25.81
N GLN A 518 -10.03 28.37 26.76
CA GLN A 518 -10.99 29.45 27.06
C GLN A 518 -10.40 30.77 27.62
N THR A 519 -9.08 30.97 27.69
CA THR A 519 -8.54 32.29 28.07
C THR A 519 -8.63 33.36 26.96
N THR A 520 -9.08 33.03 25.74
CA THR A 520 -8.95 33.99 24.61
C THR A 520 -10.01 33.98 23.50
N VAL A 521 -11.11 33.22 23.59
CA VAL A 521 -11.96 32.94 22.41
C VAL A 521 -13.44 33.22 22.69
N GLY A 522 -14.13 33.92 21.77
CA GLY A 522 -15.56 34.25 21.89
C GLY A 522 -16.51 33.18 21.33
N ASP A 523 -17.77 33.20 21.75
CA ASP A 523 -18.80 32.16 21.54
C ASP A 523 -18.92 31.63 20.09
N ALA A 524 -18.80 32.49 19.07
CA ALA A 524 -18.91 32.09 17.66
C ALA A 524 -17.70 31.25 17.16
N GLN A 525 -16.53 31.41 17.77
CA GLN A 525 -15.35 30.60 17.46
C GLN A 525 -15.39 29.26 18.19
N GLU A 526 -16.05 29.17 19.34
CA GLU A 526 -16.20 27.92 20.09
C GLU A 526 -16.93 26.84 19.27
N GLU A 527 -18.04 27.20 18.63
CA GLU A 527 -18.82 26.27 17.77
C GLU A 527 -17.98 25.70 16.62
N SER A 528 -17.13 26.55 16.01
CA SER A 528 -16.25 26.13 14.92
C SER A 528 -15.12 25.20 15.40
N ILE A 529 -14.56 25.50 16.58
CA ILE A 529 -13.53 24.66 17.20
C ILE A 529 -14.11 23.30 17.59
N ARG A 530 -15.30 23.29 18.20
CA ARG A 530 -16.06 22.08 18.56
C ARG A 530 -16.25 21.18 17.35
N ARG A 531 -16.76 21.73 16.23
CA ARG A 531 -16.94 20.99 14.98
C ARG A 531 -15.62 20.44 14.42
N THR A 532 -14.55 21.22 14.49
CA THR A 532 -13.24 20.82 13.96
C THR A 532 -12.64 19.67 14.77
N LEU A 533 -12.71 19.76 16.10
CA LEU A 533 -12.25 18.71 17.01
C LEU A 533 -13.07 17.43 16.85
N SER A 534 -14.40 17.53 16.81
CA SER A 534 -15.26 16.35 16.56
C SER A 534 -14.95 15.69 15.22
N ASN A 535 -14.75 16.47 14.15
CA ASN A 535 -14.39 15.94 12.84
C ASN A 535 -13.01 15.28 12.84
N PHE A 536 -12.05 15.85 13.56
CA PHE A 536 -10.70 15.27 13.72
C PHE A 536 -10.75 13.93 14.46
N LEU A 537 -11.47 13.87 15.59
CA LEU A 537 -11.61 12.64 16.38
C LEU A 537 -12.37 11.56 15.60
N ASN A 538 -13.41 11.95 14.87
CA ASN A 538 -14.10 11.03 13.97
C ASN A 538 -13.17 10.52 12.88
N ARG A 539 -12.42 11.40 12.23
CA ARG A 539 -11.44 11.01 11.22
C ARG A 539 -10.38 10.04 11.77
N ILE A 540 -9.83 10.31 12.95
CA ILE A 540 -8.91 9.37 13.63
C ILE A 540 -9.57 8.00 13.77
N TYR A 541 -10.82 7.94 14.23
CA TYR A 541 -11.52 6.66 14.30
C TYR A 541 -11.68 6.00 12.93
N TYR A 542 -12.11 6.72 11.91
CA TYR A 542 -12.30 6.15 10.56
C TYR A 542 -11.00 5.68 9.92
N ASP A 543 -9.89 6.37 10.19
CA ASP A 543 -8.57 6.06 9.67
C ASP A 543 -7.89 4.92 10.47
N LEU A 544 -8.22 4.74 11.75
CA LEU A 544 -7.64 3.73 12.64
C LEU A 544 -8.56 2.52 12.91
N ARG A 545 -9.83 2.55 12.52
CA ARG A 545 -10.76 1.45 12.77
C ARG A 545 -10.37 0.23 11.95
N ASN A 546 -10.46 -0.94 12.58
CA ASN A 546 -10.25 -2.20 11.91
C ASN A 546 -11.55 -2.63 11.22
N LEU A 547 -11.54 -2.90 9.90
CA LEU A 547 -12.78 -3.09 9.10
C LEU A 547 -13.44 -4.47 9.30
N GLY A 548 -12.83 -5.37 10.06
CA GLY A 548 -13.43 -6.64 10.44
C GLY A 548 -13.52 -7.70 9.33
N THR A 549 -12.74 -7.54 8.25
CA THR A 549 -12.80 -8.39 7.05
C THR A 549 -12.29 -9.82 7.28
N THR A 550 -11.21 -10.01 8.03
CA THR A 550 -10.70 -11.33 8.50
C THR A 550 -10.86 -11.47 10.02
N SER A 551 -10.62 -12.66 10.59
CA SER A 551 -10.63 -12.85 12.06
C SER A 551 -9.54 -12.01 12.76
N GLN A 552 -8.42 -11.78 12.07
CA GLN A 552 -7.29 -10.96 12.51
C GLN A 552 -7.63 -9.45 12.39
N ASP A 553 -8.44 -9.06 11.41
CA ASP A 553 -8.92 -7.69 11.17
C ASP A 553 -10.04 -7.23 12.12
N ARG A 554 -10.48 -8.05 13.07
CA ARG A 554 -11.58 -7.65 13.95
C ARG A 554 -11.09 -7.11 15.30
N ALA A 555 -9.80 -7.22 15.60
CA ALA A 555 -9.24 -6.87 16.90
C ALA A 555 -8.00 -5.98 16.79
N LEU A 556 -7.80 -5.08 17.76
CA LEU A 556 -6.44 -4.70 18.16
C LEU A 556 -5.90 -5.90 18.95
N ASN A 557 -5.14 -6.76 18.29
CA ASN A 557 -4.47 -7.88 18.94
C ASN A 557 -3.27 -7.30 19.70
N LEU A 558 -3.25 -7.48 21.02
CA LEU A 558 -2.14 -7.11 21.90
C LEU A 558 -1.21 -8.30 22.12
#